data_AF-A0A813Z7Z6-F1
#
_entry.id   AF-A0A813Z7Z6-F1
#
_cell.length_a   1.000
_cell.length_b   1.000
_cell.length_c   1.000
_cell.angle_alpha   90.00
_cell.angle_beta   90.00
_cell.angle_gamma   90.00
#
_symmetry.space_group_name_H-M   'P 1'
#
loop_
_entity.id
_entity.type
_entity.pdbx_description
1 polymer ?
#
loop_
_entity_poly.entity_id
_entity_poly.type
_entity_poly.pdbx_seq_one_letter_code
_entity_poly.pdbx_strand_id
1 'polypeptide(L)'
;MPKKIGQNKEEIYEAFRQRPNSFVAFVFSGGNGGRIKDEDLVAYRAINNVYDFKTGSFLIVVNDLPTDRPPTYEGEATVKLEKLLNMNNVTVCFLDRINKKVPRERDDLRIKLGSLVAKCTPKDKGDIELQVDQIKQLNEAARKQQEEFQNELRNLQGEIKKRQDEFNQSKKDFEKKLDGLRDELKKKDEAVERTQAQQRELESRVNALNIDMIKQKADHDLQLAQERDAASRQLLEQEHKTRMEELQREMIAAQEAIAIAEKKLDEGCVIL
;
A
#
# COMPACT_ATOMS: atom_id res chain seq x y z
N MET A 1 -11.09 1.89 -46.81
CA MET A 1 -12.10 2.95 -46.59
C MET A 1 -11.73 4.00 -45.53
N PRO A 2 -11.08 3.69 -44.38
CA PRO A 2 -10.86 4.68 -43.30
C PRO A 2 -10.03 5.91 -43.69
N LYS A 3 -9.00 5.74 -44.53
CA LYS A 3 -8.10 6.84 -44.94
C LYS A 3 -8.81 7.97 -45.70
N LYS A 4 -9.82 7.65 -46.52
CA LYS A 4 -10.57 8.66 -47.30
C LYS A 4 -11.52 9.48 -46.42
N ILE A 5 -12.08 8.86 -45.37
CA ILE A 5 -12.98 9.55 -44.44
C ILE A 5 -12.21 10.59 -43.62
N GLY A 6 -10.99 10.26 -43.18
CA GLY A 6 -10.12 11.20 -42.47
C GLY A 6 -9.70 12.41 -43.33
N GLN A 7 -9.34 12.18 -44.59
CA GLN A 7 -8.99 13.26 -45.53
C GLN A 7 -10.18 14.18 -45.81
N ASN A 8 -11.34 13.61 -46.14
CA ASN A 8 -12.58 14.37 -46.29
C ASN A 8 -12.89 15.16 -45.00
N LYS A 9 -12.51 14.60 -43.83
CA LYS A 9 -12.77 15.24 -42.56
C LYS A 9 -12.01 16.57 -42.44
N GLU A 10 -10.70 16.50 -42.68
CA GLU A 10 -9.80 17.66 -42.64
C GLU A 10 -10.19 18.71 -43.68
N GLU A 11 -10.52 18.31 -44.91
CA GLU A 11 -10.92 19.23 -45.98
C GLU A 11 -12.21 19.98 -45.64
N ILE A 12 -13.20 19.30 -45.05
CA ILE A 12 -14.44 19.95 -44.59
C ILE A 12 -14.12 20.95 -43.47
N TYR A 13 -13.31 20.59 -42.48
CA TYR A 13 -12.95 21.53 -41.40
C TYR A 13 -12.20 22.76 -41.91
N GLU A 14 -11.26 22.59 -42.83
CA GLU A 14 -10.55 23.70 -43.46
C GLU A 14 -11.50 24.59 -44.27
N ALA A 15 -12.46 24.00 -45.00
CA ALA A 15 -13.47 24.77 -45.72
C ALA A 15 -14.34 25.62 -44.79
N PHE A 16 -14.80 25.05 -43.66
CA PHE A 16 -15.57 25.79 -42.65
C PHE A 16 -14.73 26.84 -41.91
N ARG A 17 -13.44 26.57 -41.65
CA ARG A 17 -12.52 27.54 -41.03
C ARG A 17 -12.31 28.75 -41.93
N GLN A 18 -12.10 28.54 -43.23
CA GLN A 18 -11.91 29.62 -44.21
C GLN A 18 -13.22 30.36 -44.51
N ARG A 19 -14.35 29.65 -44.46
CA ARG A 19 -15.69 30.16 -44.81
C ARG A 19 -16.71 29.66 -43.78
N PRO A 20 -16.89 30.35 -42.66
CA PRO A 20 -17.80 29.92 -41.58
C PRO A 20 -19.27 29.86 -41.99
N ASN A 21 -19.64 30.52 -43.10
CA ASN A 21 -20.98 30.47 -43.69
C ASN A 21 -21.14 29.36 -44.75
N SER A 22 -20.22 28.40 -44.79
CA SER A 22 -20.35 27.24 -45.68
C SER A 22 -21.50 26.33 -45.22
N PHE A 23 -22.02 25.51 -46.13
CA PHE A 23 -23.01 24.47 -45.84
C PHE A 23 -22.56 23.19 -46.51
N VAL A 24 -23.03 22.05 -46.02
CA VAL A 24 -22.72 20.75 -46.63
C VAL A 24 -23.84 20.39 -47.59
N ALA A 25 -23.47 20.17 -48.86
CA ALA A 25 -24.36 19.62 -49.87
C ALA A 25 -24.06 18.13 -50.05
N PHE A 26 -25.07 17.28 -49.86
CA PHE A 26 -24.97 15.86 -50.12
C PHE A 26 -25.71 15.53 -51.42
N VAL A 27 -24.96 15.10 -52.43
CA VAL A 27 -25.46 14.97 -53.80
C VAL A 27 -25.58 13.50 -54.18
N PHE A 28 -26.80 13.07 -54.50
CA PHE A 28 -27.11 11.75 -55.04
C PHE A 28 -27.37 11.83 -56.54
N SER A 29 -27.10 10.74 -57.26
CA SER A 29 -27.51 10.58 -58.66
C SER A 29 -28.70 9.63 -58.76
N GLY A 30 -29.75 10.05 -59.46
CA GLY A 30 -31.03 9.36 -59.59
C GLY A 30 -31.15 8.45 -60.83
N GLY A 31 -30.09 8.26 -61.62
CA GLY A 31 -30.15 7.56 -62.90
C GLY A 31 -30.50 6.06 -62.80
N ASN A 32 -31.35 5.59 -63.74
CA ASN A 32 -31.87 4.21 -63.91
C ASN A 32 -32.45 3.57 -62.63
N GLY A 33 -33.48 4.20 -62.06
CA GLY A 33 -34.19 3.66 -60.89
C GLY A 33 -33.68 4.18 -59.57
N GLY A 34 -33.11 5.40 -59.57
CA GLY A 34 -32.66 6.28 -58.48
C GLY A 34 -33.25 6.07 -57.09
N ARG A 35 -32.94 4.94 -56.47
CA ARG A 35 -33.18 4.68 -55.06
C ARG A 35 -31.91 5.05 -54.32
N ILE A 36 -32.06 5.86 -53.27
CA ILE A 36 -31.06 5.98 -52.20
C ILE A 36 -30.71 4.55 -51.77
N LYS A 37 -29.44 4.20 -51.86
CA LYS A 37 -28.98 2.86 -51.48
C LYS A 37 -28.60 2.83 -50.00
N ASP A 38 -28.43 1.64 -49.46
CA ASP A 38 -27.99 1.52 -48.07
C ASP A 38 -26.58 2.10 -47.88
N GLU A 39 -25.72 2.06 -48.90
CA GLU A 39 -24.38 2.66 -48.85
C GLU A 39 -24.44 4.19 -48.73
N ASP A 40 -25.41 4.82 -49.39
CA ASP A 40 -25.66 6.26 -49.32
C ASP A 40 -26.08 6.68 -47.90
N LEU A 41 -26.90 5.85 -47.25
CA LEU A 41 -27.33 6.04 -45.86
C LEU A 41 -26.19 5.80 -44.87
N VAL A 42 -25.34 4.80 -45.13
CA VAL A 42 -24.14 4.53 -44.32
C VAL A 42 -23.16 5.70 -44.43
N ALA A 43 -22.93 6.21 -45.64
CA ALA A 43 -22.10 7.39 -45.86
C ALA A 43 -22.66 8.61 -45.14
N TYR A 44 -23.96 8.86 -45.27
CA TYR A 44 -24.61 9.94 -44.53
C TYR A 44 -24.46 9.78 -43.01
N ARG A 45 -24.79 8.62 -42.44
CA ARG A 45 -24.71 8.38 -40.99
C ARG A 45 -23.28 8.55 -40.48
N ALA A 46 -22.29 8.08 -41.23
CA ALA A 46 -20.89 8.25 -40.90
C ALA A 46 -20.49 9.73 -40.86
N ILE A 47 -20.97 10.55 -41.80
CA ILE A 47 -20.67 11.98 -41.82
C ILE A 47 -21.46 12.70 -40.70
N ASN A 48 -22.75 12.40 -40.52
CA ASN A 48 -23.58 13.03 -39.49
C ASN A 48 -23.03 12.78 -38.07
N ASN A 49 -22.57 11.56 -37.79
CA ASN A 49 -21.95 11.21 -36.50
C ASN A 49 -20.64 11.99 -36.22
N VAL A 50 -19.96 12.47 -37.27
CA VAL A 50 -18.69 13.19 -37.14
C VAL A 50 -18.89 14.69 -36.99
N TYR A 51 -19.95 15.24 -37.59
CA TYR A 51 -20.13 16.67 -37.76
C TYR A 51 -21.31 17.30 -37.03
N ASP A 52 -22.27 16.50 -36.55
CA ASP A 52 -23.49 16.97 -35.87
C ASP A 52 -24.14 18.17 -36.59
N PHE A 53 -24.58 17.94 -37.83
CA PHE A 53 -25.08 19.02 -38.68
C PHE A 53 -26.36 19.64 -38.11
N LYS A 54 -26.37 20.96 -37.95
CA LYS A 54 -27.60 21.71 -37.73
C LYS A 54 -28.49 21.60 -38.96
N THR A 55 -29.79 21.39 -38.75
CA THR A 55 -30.81 21.16 -39.81
C THR A 55 -30.81 22.21 -40.92
N GLY A 56 -30.42 23.45 -40.63
CA GLY A 56 -30.35 24.55 -41.60
C GLY A 56 -29.06 24.62 -42.42
N SER A 57 -28.03 23.85 -42.07
CA SER A 57 -26.69 23.87 -42.71
C SER A 57 -26.46 22.67 -43.63
N PHE A 58 -27.52 21.91 -43.92
CA PHE A 58 -27.48 20.67 -44.69
C PHE A 58 -28.46 20.73 -45.86
N LEU A 59 -27.95 20.52 -47.07
CA LEU A 59 -28.72 20.49 -48.30
C LEU A 59 -28.58 19.12 -48.96
N ILE A 60 -29.69 18.44 -49.20
CA ILE A 60 -29.70 17.23 -50.02
C ILE A 60 -29.99 17.62 -51.46
N VAL A 61 -29.21 17.11 -52.40
CA VAL A 61 -29.43 17.30 -53.84
C VAL A 61 -29.64 15.94 -54.48
N VAL A 62 -30.81 15.72 -55.07
CA VAL A 62 -31.12 14.53 -55.86
C VAL A 62 -31.03 14.91 -57.33
N ASN A 63 -29.94 14.51 -57.98
CA ASN A 63 -29.60 14.89 -59.34
C ASN A 63 -30.06 13.86 -60.38
N ASP A 64 -30.18 14.27 -61.64
CA ASP A 64 -30.49 13.39 -62.78
C ASP A 64 -31.85 12.67 -62.68
N LEU A 65 -32.89 13.38 -62.25
CA LEU A 65 -34.24 12.80 -62.11
C LEU A 65 -34.99 12.72 -63.44
N PRO A 66 -35.76 11.66 -63.68
CA PRO A 66 -36.64 11.56 -64.84
C PRO A 66 -37.76 12.61 -64.78
N THR A 67 -38.08 13.19 -65.94
CA THR A 67 -39.07 14.28 -66.08
C THR A 67 -40.52 13.79 -66.05
N ASP A 68 -40.76 12.51 -66.29
CA ASP A 68 -42.08 11.84 -66.34
C ASP A 68 -42.52 11.25 -64.99
N ARG A 69 -41.96 11.73 -63.87
CA ARG A 69 -42.27 11.24 -62.52
C ARG A 69 -43.66 11.67 -62.04
N PRO A 70 -44.26 10.91 -61.09
CA PRO A 70 -45.51 11.32 -60.44
C PRO A 70 -45.36 12.66 -59.70
N PRO A 71 -46.41 13.49 -59.65
CA PRO A 71 -46.37 14.78 -58.93
C PRO A 71 -46.16 14.63 -57.42
N THR A 72 -46.46 13.45 -56.85
CA THR A 72 -46.25 13.16 -55.42
C THR A 72 -44.82 12.73 -55.08
N TYR A 73 -43.99 12.44 -56.09
CA TYR A 73 -42.66 11.86 -55.91
C TYR A 73 -41.77 12.66 -54.95
N GLU A 74 -41.69 13.98 -55.14
CA GLU A 74 -40.81 14.85 -54.34
C GLU A 74 -41.24 14.87 -52.86
N GLY A 75 -42.54 14.90 -52.58
CA GLY A 75 -43.08 14.84 -51.23
C GLY A 75 -42.81 13.50 -50.56
N GLU A 76 -43.12 12.40 -51.24
CA GLU A 76 -42.89 11.04 -50.73
C GLU A 76 -41.39 10.76 -50.49
N ALA A 77 -40.53 11.20 -51.41
CA ALA A 77 -39.09 11.06 -51.29
C ALA A 77 -38.53 11.86 -50.11
N THR A 78 -39.06 13.08 -49.87
CA THR A 78 -38.65 13.92 -48.73
C THR A 78 -39.03 13.26 -47.41
N VAL A 79 -40.27 12.82 -47.23
CA VAL A 79 -40.73 12.13 -46.00
C VAL A 79 -39.91 10.86 -45.75
N LYS A 80 -39.61 10.10 -46.81
CA LYS A 80 -38.78 8.90 -46.70
C LYS A 80 -37.35 9.23 -46.30
N LEU A 81 -36.76 10.27 -46.87
CA LEU A 81 -35.43 10.76 -46.49
C LEU A 81 -35.39 11.19 -45.03
N GLU A 82 -36.33 12.02 -44.59
CA GLU A 82 -36.45 12.46 -43.20
C GLU A 82 -36.45 11.27 -42.22
N LYS A 83 -37.27 10.26 -42.53
CA LYS A 83 -37.34 9.03 -41.73
C LYS A 83 -36.03 8.22 -41.75
N LEU A 84 -35.39 8.07 -42.91
CA LEU A 84 -34.16 7.29 -43.05
C LEU A 84 -32.95 7.95 -42.37
N LEU A 85 -32.92 9.28 -42.40
CA LEU A 85 -31.84 10.11 -41.86
C LEU A 85 -32.08 10.49 -40.39
N ASN A 86 -33.29 10.24 -39.86
CA ASN A 86 -33.72 10.67 -38.52
C ASN A 86 -33.59 12.20 -38.33
N MET A 87 -34.01 12.95 -39.35
CA MET A 87 -34.02 14.42 -39.35
C MET A 87 -35.41 14.93 -39.72
N ASN A 88 -35.82 16.05 -39.15
CA ASN A 88 -37.05 16.75 -39.52
C ASN A 88 -36.73 18.00 -40.34
N ASN A 89 -37.58 18.38 -41.28
CA ASN A 89 -37.45 19.60 -42.09
C ASN A 89 -36.17 19.64 -42.94
N VAL A 90 -35.84 18.53 -43.59
CA VAL A 90 -34.65 18.47 -44.44
C VAL A 90 -34.87 19.28 -45.71
N THR A 91 -33.91 20.13 -46.08
CA THR A 91 -33.96 20.84 -47.36
C THR A 91 -33.48 19.90 -48.48
N VAL A 92 -34.40 19.54 -49.38
CA VAL A 92 -34.12 18.67 -50.53
C VAL A 92 -34.29 19.43 -51.83
N CYS A 93 -33.30 19.30 -52.72
CA CYS A 93 -33.25 19.89 -54.05
C CYS A 93 -33.34 18.77 -55.10
N PHE A 94 -34.48 18.68 -55.78
CA PHE A 94 -34.67 17.74 -56.88
C PHE A 94 -34.26 18.41 -58.19
N LEU A 95 -33.22 17.90 -58.85
CA LEU A 95 -32.71 18.39 -60.12
C LEU A 95 -33.05 17.40 -61.24
N ASP A 96 -33.79 17.90 -62.22
CA ASP A 96 -34.22 17.12 -63.37
C ASP A 96 -33.03 16.79 -64.29
N ARG A 97 -33.15 15.66 -64.98
CA ARG A 97 -32.26 15.31 -66.07
C ARG A 97 -32.39 16.34 -67.17
N ILE A 98 -31.28 17.00 -67.48
CA ILE A 98 -31.22 18.01 -68.54
C ILE A 98 -30.61 17.47 -69.83
N ASN A 99 -31.11 17.99 -70.94
CA ASN A 99 -30.46 17.87 -72.23
C ASN A 99 -29.30 18.87 -72.30
N LYS A 100 -28.07 18.36 -72.19
CA LYS A 100 -26.83 19.16 -72.23
C LYS A 100 -26.67 20.00 -73.51
N LYS A 101 -27.42 19.69 -74.58
CA LYS A 101 -27.41 20.45 -75.83
C LYS A 101 -28.27 21.73 -75.78
N VAL A 102 -29.10 21.89 -74.75
CA VAL A 102 -29.97 23.05 -74.55
C VAL A 102 -29.38 23.93 -73.45
N PRO A 103 -28.78 25.10 -73.77
CA PRO A 103 -28.13 25.94 -72.76
C PRO A 103 -29.06 26.45 -71.66
N ARG A 104 -30.33 26.73 -71.98
CA ARG A 104 -31.32 27.29 -71.04
C ARG A 104 -31.61 26.37 -69.85
N GLU A 105 -31.72 25.05 -70.10
CA GLU A 105 -32.00 24.08 -69.04
C GLU A 105 -30.91 24.07 -67.95
N ARG A 106 -29.66 24.35 -68.32
CA ARG A 106 -28.56 24.47 -67.37
C ARG A 106 -28.69 25.70 -66.48
N ASP A 107 -29.12 26.82 -67.05
CA ASP A 107 -29.30 28.07 -66.30
C ASP A 107 -30.51 27.98 -65.38
N ASP A 108 -31.60 27.32 -65.81
CA ASP A 108 -32.76 27.06 -64.96
C ASP A 108 -32.39 26.22 -63.73
N LEU A 109 -31.59 25.15 -63.90
CA LEU A 109 -31.08 24.37 -62.78
C LEU A 109 -30.16 25.20 -61.85
N ARG A 110 -29.31 26.06 -62.41
CA ARG A 110 -28.44 26.95 -61.62
C ARG A 110 -29.26 27.92 -60.77
N ILE A 111 -30.31 28.52 -61.33
CA ILE A 111 -31.20 29.41 -60.60
C ILE A 111 -31.93 28.64 -59.49
N LYS A 112 -32.46 27.46 -59.80
CA LYS A 112 -33.13 26.58 -58.81
C LYS A 112 -32.19 26.24 -57.66
N LEU A 113 -31.00 25.73 -57.96
CA LEU A 113 -29.99 25.38 -56.96
C LEU A 113 -29.55 26.62 -56.15
N GLY A 114 -29.26 27.74 -56.82
CA GLY A 114 -28.86 28.98 -56.17
C GLY A 114 -29.89 29.51 -55.18
N SER A 115 -31.19 29.40 -55.52
CA SER A 115 -32.28 29.82 -54.63
C SER A 115 -32.38 28.96 -53.36
N LEU A 116 -32.09 27.66 -53.45
CA LEU A 116 -32.11 26.73 -52.32
C LEU A 116 -30.85 26.86 -51.47
N VAL A 117 -29.70 27.06 -52.11
CA VAL A 117 -28.44 27.39 -51.43
C VAL A 117 -28.62 28.66 -50.60
N ALA A 118 -29.22 29.71 -51.15
CA ALA A 118 -29.49 30.96 -50.41
C ALA A 118 -30.42 30.78 -49.20
N LYS A 119 -31.26 29.74 -49.16
CA LYS A 119 -32.08 29.38 -48.00
C LYS A 119 -31.29 28.63 -46.92
N CYS A 120 -30.27 27.88 -47.31
CA CYS A 120 -29.39 27.13 -46.41
C CYS A 120 -28.23 27.99 -45.89
N THR A 121 -27.93 29.11 -46.56
CA THR A 121 -27.01 30.10 -46.01
C THR A 121 -27.68 30.79 -44.83
N PRO A 122 -27.12 30.73 -43.61
CA PRO A 122 -27.67 31.46 -42.48
C PRO A 122 -27.73 32.95 -42.84
N LYS A 123 -28.94 33.53 -42.84
CA LYS A 123 -29.14 34.97 -42.96
C LYS A 123 -28.50 35.61 -41.73
N ASP A 124 -27.66 36.60 -41.97
CA ASP A 124 -26.78 37.32 -41.04
C ASP A 124 -27.02 37.18 -39.53
N LYS A 125 -25.91 36.84 -38.85
CA LYS A 125 -25.43 37.31 -37.55
C LYS A 125 -26.43 38.14 -36.73
N GLY A 126 -27.17 37.47 -35.84
CA GLY A 126 -27.63 38.10 -34.61
C GLY A 126 -26.46 38.23 -33.62
N ASP A 127 -26.20 39.47 -33.18
CA ASP A 127 -25.47 39.89 -31.98
C ASP A 127 -24.10 39.26 -31.65
N ILE A 128 -23.04 39.76 -32.29
CA ILE A 128 -21.68 39.61 -31.77
C ILE A 128 -21.49 40.43 -30.48
N GLU A 129 -22.25 41.52 -30.27
CA GLU A 129 -22.16 42.37 -29.07
C GLU A 129 -22.59 41.64 -27.78
N LEU A 130 -23.67 40.86 -27.80
CA LEU A 130 -24.09 40.07 -26.63
C LEU A 130 -23.08 38.97 -26.25
N GLN A 131 -22.39 38.39 -27.24
CA GLN A 131 -21.38 37.36 -26.98
C GLN A 131 -20.08 37.93 -26.42
N VAL A 132 -19.66 39.12 -26.84
CA VAL A 132 -18.46 39.78 -26.31
C VAL A 132 -18.62 40.12 -24.83
N ASP A 133 -19.79 40.59 -24.40
CA ASP A 133 -20.05 40.89 -22.99
C ASP A 133 -20.16 39.62 -22.13
N GLN A 134 -20.74 38.53 -22.67
CA GLN A 134 -20.70 37.22 -22.01
C GLN A 134 -19.27 36.68 -21.88
N ILE A 135 -18.44 36.83 -22.92
CA ILE A 135 -17.03 36.43 -22.88
C ILE A 135 -16.26 37.25 -21.85
N LYS A 136 -16.52 38.57 -21.75
CA LYS A 136 -15.91 39.41 -20.70
C LYS A 136 -16.30 38.94 -19.30
N GLN A 137 -17.59 38.69 -19.06
CA GLN A 137 -18.07 38.19 -17.76
C GLN A 137 -17.46 36.82 -17.41
N LEU A 138 -17.36 35.91 -18.39
CA LEU A 138 -16.73 34.60 -18.20
C LEU A 138 -15.23 34.74 -17.91
N ASN A 139 -14.53 35.64 -18.60
CA ASN A 139 -13.10 35.89 -18.36
C ASN A 139 -12.85 36.52 -16.98
N GLU A 140 -13.71 37.45 -16.54
CA GLU A 140 -13.62 38.02 -15.19
C GLU A 140 -13.91 36.99 -14.11
N ALA A 141 -14.92 36.13 -14.30
CA ALA A 141 -15.23 35.03 -13.39
C ALA A 141 -14.07 34.02 -13.32
N ALA A 142 -13.54 33.61 -14.48
CA ALA A 142 -12.40 32.71 -14.56
C ALA A 142 -11.15 33.30 -13.88
N ARG A 143 -10.91 34.61 -14.05
CA ARG A 143 -9.80 35.30 -13.39
C ARG A 143 -9.96 35.35 -11.87
N LYS A 144 -11.15 35.69 -11.36
CA LYS A 144 -11.43 35.66 -9.92
C LYS A 144 -11.21 34.26 -9.34
N GLN A 145 -11.73 33.24 -10.02
CA GLN A 145 -11.56 31.85 -9.60
C GLN A 145 -10.08 31.42 -9.63
N GLN A 146 -9.30 31.89 -10.61
CA GLN A 146 -7.86 31.65 -10.66
C GLN A 146 -7.11 32.34 -9.52
N GLU A 147 -7.48 33.57 -9.16
CA GLU A 147 -6.93 34.30 -8.01
C GLU A 147 -7.28 33.60 -6.68
N GLU A 148 -8.51 33.10 -6.53
CA GLU A 148 -8.92 32.28 -5.38
C GLU A 148 -8.10 30.99 -5.27
N PHE A 149 -7.96 30.24 -6.35
CA PHE A 149 -7.12 29.04 -6.37
C PHE A 149 -5.66 29.33 -6.04
N GLN A 150 -5.10 30.44 -6.54
CA GLN A 150 -3.73 30.83 -6.20
C GLN A 150 -3.58 31.18 -4.71
N ASN A 151 -4.57 31.83 -4.12
CA ASN A 151 -4.58 32.15 -2.69
C ASN A 151 -4.70 30.88 -1.83
N GLU A 152 -5.58 29.94 -2.20
CA GLU A 152 -5.70 28.64 -1.53
C GLU A 152 -4.39 27.84 -1.62
N LEU A 153 -3.76 27.78 -2.79
CA LEU A 153 -2.48 27.12 -2.96
C LEU A 153 -1.40 27.73 -2.07
N ARG A 154 -1.36 29.07 -1.96
CA ARG A 154 -0.40 29.76 -1.09
C ARG A 154 -0.67 29.44 0.39
N ASN A 155 -1.93 29.40 0.81
CA ASN A 155 -2.32 29.05 2.17
C ASN A 155 -1.95 27.60 2.51
N LEU A 156 -2.29 26.66 1.63
CA LEU A 156 -1.96 25.23 1.79
C LEU A 156 -0.44 25.01 1.82
N GLN A 157 0.33 25.71 0.98
CA GLN A 157 1.79 25.68 1.04
C GLN A 157 2.33 26.19 2.39
N GLY A 158 1.72 27.24 2.94
CA GLY A 158 2.02 27.76 4.28
C GLY A 158 1.75 26.73 5.38
N GLU A 159 0.59 26.06 5.33
CA GLU A 159 0.23 25.02 6.30
C GLU A 159 1.14 23.79 6.22
N ILE A 160 1.47 23.34 5.00
CA ILE A 160 2.41 22.22 4.79
C ILE A 160 3.76 22.57 5.42
N LYS A 161 4.27 23.77 5.17
CA LYS A 161 5.54 24.22 5.74
C LYS A 161 5.49 24.26 7.26
N LYS A 162 4.41 24.80 7.84
CA LYS A 162 4.21 24.85 9.29
C LYS A 162 4.17 23.44 9.91
N ARG A 163 3.40 22.51 9.33
CA ARG A 163 3.35 21.12 9.78
C ARG A 163 4.70 20.41 9.65
N GLN A 164 5.46 20.74 8.61
CA GLN A 164 6.79 20.18 8.40
C GLN A 164 7.78 20.68 9.45
N ASP A 165 7.70 21.95 9.83
CA ASP A 165 8.50 22.52 10.93
C ASP A 165 8.13 21.91 12.29
N GLU A 166 6.83 21.75 12.57
CA GLU A 166 6.34 21.07 13.78
C GLU A 166 6.81 19.60 13.84
N PHE A 167 6.74 18.88 12.72
CA PHE A 167 7.23 17.51 12.62
C PHE A 167 8.74 17.43 12.87
N ASN A 168 9.52 18.33 12.27
CA ASN A 168 10.96 18.37 12.45
C ASN A 168 11.35 18.70 13.89
N GLN A 169 10.61 19.60 14.55
CA GLN A 169 10.83 19.92 15.96
C GLN A 169 10.51 18.72 16.85
N SER A 170 9.36 18.08 16.62
CA SER A 170 8.98 16.86 17.34
C SER A 170 10.02 15.75 17.18
N LYS A 171 10.51 15.55 15.96
CA LYS A 171 11.58 14.58 15.67
C LYS A 171 12.84 14.86 16.49
N LYS A 172 13.30 16.11 16.56
CA LYS A 172 14.45 16.50 17.38
C LYS A 172 14.22 16.24 18.87
N ASP A 173 13.02 16.49 19.37
CA ASP A 173 12.69 16.25 20.77
C ASP A 173 12.64 14.75 21.09
N PHE A 174 12.17 13.93 20.15
CA PHE A 174 12.24 12.47 20.26
C PHE A 174 13.69 11.95 20.22
N GLU A 175 14.52 12.46 19.32
CA GLU A 175 15.95 12.09 19.24
C GLU A 175 16.66 12.39 20.58
N LYS A 176 16.45 13.58 21.15
CA LYS A 176 16.99 13.93 22.48
C LYS A 176 16.53 12.99 23.59
N LYS A 177 15.26 12.58 23.57
CA LYS A 177 14.73 11.61 24.55
C LYS A 177 15.37 10.23 24.38
N LEU A 178 15.58 9.79 23.14
CA LEU A 178 16.25 8.51 22.88
C LEU A 178 17.71 8.53 23.34
N ASP A 179 18.43 9.62 23.11
CA ASP A 179 19.80 9.77 23.62
C ASP A 179 19.83 9.75 25.16
N GLY A 180 18.91 10.46 25.80
CA GLY A 180 18.78 10.43 27.27
C GLY A 180 18.49 9.02 27.81
N LEU A 181 17.56 8.28 27.18
CA LEU A 181 17.26 6.89 27.56
C LEU A 181 18.45 5.95 27.33
N ARG A 182 19.24 6.17 26.27
CA ARG A 182 20.45 5.40 25.99
C ARG A 182 21.51 5.63 27.07
N ASP A 183 21.70 6.86 27.51
CA ASP A 183 22.62 7.18 28.60
C ASP A 183 22.16 6.57 29.94
N GLU A 184 20.86 6.59 30.23
CA GLU A 184 20.30 5.92 31.41
C GLU A 184 20.50 4.40 31.36
N LEU A 185 20.27 3.79 30.19
CA LEU A 185 20.47 2.35 30.01
C LEU A 185 21.93 1.98 30.25
N LYS A 186 22.88 2.74 29.68
CA LYS A 186 24.31 2.52 29.89
C LYS A 186 24.70 2.58 31.37
N LYS A 187 24.19 3.56 32.12
CA LYS A 187 24.44 3.65 33.57
C LYS A 187 23.89 2.45 34.33
N LYS A 188 22.73 1.93 33.92
CA LYS A 188 22.15 0.72 34.53
C LYS A 188 22.96 -0.52 34.21
N ASP A 189 23.45 -0.67 32.98
CA ASP A 189 24.32 -1.78 32.59
C ASP A 189 25.61 -1.77 33.42
N GLU A 190 26.26 -0.61 33.55
CA GLU A 190 27.45 -0.45 34.41
C GLU A 190 27.14 -0.79 35.88
N ALA A 191 25.96 -0.44 36.39
CA ALA A 191 25.55 -0.80 37.74
C ALA A 191 25.33 -2.31 37.90
N VAL A 192 24.69 -2.95 36.91
CA VAL A 192 24.48 -4.40 36.88
C VAL A 192 25.82 -5.13 36.86
N GLU A 193 26.79 -4.70 36.05
CA GLU A 193 28.12 -5.29 36.01
C GLU A 193 28.83 -5.21 37.38
N ARG A 194 28.72 -4.07 38.07
CA ARG A 194 29.28 -3.91 39.43
C ARG A 194 28.62 -4.86 40.43
N THR A 195 27.29 -4.97 40.40
CA THR A 195 26.57 -5.88 41.30
C THR A 195 26.91 -7.34 41.01
N GLN A 196 27.03 -7.73 39.74
CA GLN A 196 27.48 -9.08 39.37
C GLN A 196 28.91 -9.37 39.82
N ALA A 197 29.82 -8.40 39.71
CA ALA A 197 31.19 -8.54 40.20
C ALA A 197 31.22 -8.75 41.72
N GLN A 198 30.48 -7.94 42.48
CA GLN A 198 30.33 -8.10 43.93
C GLN A 198 29.72 -9.45 44.30
N GLN A 199 28.72 -9.92 43.55
CA GLN A 199 28.11 -11.22 43.77
C GLN A 199 29.12 -12.36 43.58
N ARG A 200 29.92 -12.33 42.51
CA ARG A 200 30.99 -13.32 42.27
C ARG A 200 32.03 -13.32 43.38
N GLU A 201 32.40 -12.15 43.89
CA GLU A 201 33.33 -12.02 45.01
C GLU A 201 32.77 -12.66 46.29
N LEU A 202 31.49 -12.37 46.61
CA LEU A 202 30.80 -12.97 47.74
C LEU A 202 30.69 -14.50 47.59
N GLU A 203 30.33 -15.00 46.41
CA GLU A 203 30.26 -16.44 46.13
C GLU A 203 31.64 -17.12 46.32
N SER A 204 32.72 -16.51 45.84
CA SER A 204 34.09 -16.99 46.06
C SER A 204 34.44 -17.05 47.55
N ARG A 205 34.09 -15.99 48.30
CA ARG A 205 34.34 -15.91 49.74
C ARG A 205 33.52 -16.94 50.54
N VAL A 206 32.27 -17.18 50.18
CA VAL A 206 31.44 -18.23 50.78
C VAL A 206 32.04 -19.61 50.50
N ASN A 207 32.50 -19.86 49.28
CA ASN A 207 33.16 -21.12 48.93
C ASN A 207 34.45 -21.34 49.73
N ALA A 208 35.27 -20.31 49.89
CA ALA A 208 36.49 -20.38 50.71
C ALA A 208 36.16 -20.70 52.18
N LEU A 209 35.20 -19.99 52.78
CA LEU A 209 34.75 -20.24 54.15
C LEU A 209 34.20 -21.67 54.32
N ASN A 210 33.43 -22.17 53.34
CA ASN A 210 32.93 -23.54 53.38
C ASN A 210 34.07 -24.56 53.36
N ILE A 211 35.11 -24.36 52.54
CA ILE A 211 36.30 -25.22 52.53
C ILE A 211 37.00 -25.21 53.89
N ASP A 212 37.18 -24.03 54.49
CA ASP A 212 37.83 -23.89 55.79
C ASP A 212 37.00 -24.54 56.91
N MET A 213 35.67 -24.39 56.90
CA MET A 213 34.78 -25.08 57.84
C MET A 213 34.86 -26.60 57.71
N ILE A 214 34.93 -27.14 56.49
CA ILE A 214 35.07 -28.58 56.26
C ILE A 214 36.40 -29.07 56.83
N LYS A 215 37.49 -28.33 56.64
CA LYS A 215 38.80 -28.66 57.21
C LYS A 215 38.76 -28.64 58.75
N GLN A 216 38.26 -27.56 59.35
CA GLN A 216 38.14 -27.45 60.80
C GLN A 216 37.31 -28.59 61.40
N LYS A 217 36.22 -28.98 60.74
CA LYS A 217 35.41 -30.13 61.16
C LYS A 217 36.20 -31.43 61.08
N ALA A 218 36.93 -31.67 59.99
CA ALA A 218 37.74 -32.86 59.82
C ALA A 218 38.87 -32.94 60.87
N ASP A 219 39.54 -31.82 61.16
CA ASP A 219 40.58 -31.73 62.18
C ASP A 219 40.02 -32.01 63.59
N HIS A 220 38.85 -31.45 63.91
CA HIS A 220 38.16 -31.72 65.17
C HIS A 220 37.73 -33.18 65.31
N ASP A 221 37.17 -33.79 64.25
CA ASP A 221 36.79 -35.20 64.25
C ASP A 221 38.02 -36.11 64.42
N LEU A 222 39.16 -35.75 63.83
CA LEU A 222 40.44 -36.44 64.02
C LEU A 222 40.93 -36.33 65.47
N GLN A 223 40.84 -35.14 66.07
CA GLN A 223 41.22 -34.93 67.47
C GLN A 223 40.35 -35.76 68.42
N LEU A 224 39.03 -35.80 68.21
CA LEU A 224 38.12 -36.66 68.98
C LEU A 224 38.45 -38.15 68.83
N ALA A 225 38.85 -38.60 67.64
CA ALA A 225 39.28 -39.98 67.43
C ALA A 225 40.56 -40.29 68.21
N GLN A 226 41.55 -39.39 68.16
CA GLN A 226 42.79 -39.51 68.93
C GLN A 226 42.56 -39.54 70.44
N GLU A 227 41.66 -38.69 70.96
CA GLU A 227 41.28 -38.67 72.38
C GLU A 227 40.59 -39.97 72.81
N ARG A 228 39.70 -40.52 71.97
CA ARG A 228 39.06 -41.82 72.22
C ARG A 228 40.07 -42.97 72.22
N ASP A 229 41.02 -42.96 71.28
CA ASP A 229 42.08 -43.97 71.21
C ASP A 229 43.00 -43.89 72.44
N ALA A 230 43.37 -42.68 72.87
CA ALA A 230 44.17 -42.46 74.06
C ALA A 230 43.44 -42.91 75.34
N ALA A 231 42.16 -42.57 75.48
CA ALA A 231 41.32 -43.02 76.59
C ALA A 231 41.18 -44.55 76.60
N SER A 232 41.01 -45.18 75.43
CA SER A 232 40.94 -46.64 75.32
C SER A 232 42.25 -47.31 75.74
N ARG A 233 43.41 -46.75 75.36
CA ARG A 233 44.73 -47.24 75.81
C ARG A 233 44.91 -47.12 77.31
N GLN A 234 44.51 -45.99 77.91
CA GLN A 234 44.57 -45.79 79.36
C GLN A 234 43.69 -46.78 80.12
N LEU A 235 42.48 -47.06 79.61
CA LEU A 235 41.59 -48.06 80.19
C LEU A 235 42.23 -49.46 80.15
N LEU A 236 42.81 -49.83 79.01
CA LEU A 236 43.47 -51.12 78.83
C LEU A 236 44.70 -51.26 79.74
N GLU A 237 45.46 -50.18 79.91
CA GLU A 237 46.59 -50.11 80.85
C GLU A 237 46.14 -50.23 82.31
N GLN A 238 45.02 -49.57 82.69
CA GLN A 238 44.40 -49.76 83.99
C GLN A 238 43.92 -51.20 84.20
N GLU A 239 43.23 -51.79 83.24
CA GLU A 239 42.79 -53.18 83.30
C GLU A 239 43.96 -54.16 83.45
N HIS A 240 45.04 -53.96 82.69
CA HIS A 240 46.27 -54.74 82.85
C HIS A 240 46.88 -54.57 84.24
N LYS A 241 46.94 -53.34 84.76
CA LYS A 241 47.45 -53.07 86.10
C LYS A 241 46.61 -53.74 87.18
N THR A 242 45.28 -53.60 87.12
CA THR A 242 44.35 -54.26 88.06
C THR A 242 44.51 -55.77 87.99
N ARG A 243 44.60 -56.35 86.79
CA ARG A 243 44.80 -57.80 86.63
C ARG A 243 46.15 -58.29 87.15
N MET A 244 47.21 -57.49 86.99
CA MET A 244 48.52 -57.77 87.58
C MET A 244 48.48 -57.71 89.10
N GLU A 245 47.77 -56.74 89.68
CA GLU A 245 47.56 -56.63 91.13
C GLU A 245 46.73 -57.82 91.67
N GLU A 246 45.71 -58.28 90.94
CA GLU A 246 44.93 -59.48 91.26
C GLU A 246 45.81 -60.75 91.23
N LEU A 247 46.58 -60.95 90.16
CA LEU A 247 47.51 -62.08 90.05
C LEU A 247 48.57 -62.06 91.17
N GLN A 248 49.06 -60.89 91.55
CA GLN A 248 49.97 -60.76 92.70
C GLN A 248 49.29 -61.16 94.01
N ARG A 249 48.03 -60.76 94.24
CA ARG A 249 47.27 -61.19 95.42
C ARG A 249 47.02 -62.70 95.42
N GLU A 250 46.66 -63.27 94.27
CA GLU A 250 46.49 -64.73 94.12
C GLU A 250 47.79 -65.48 94.38
N MET A 251 48.92 -64.97 93.89
CA MET A 251 50.24 -65.56 94.13
C MET A 251 50.62 -65.49 95.62
N ILE A 252 50.37 -64.37 96.29
CA ILE A 252 50.59 -64.25 97.75
C ILE A 252 49.68 -65.24 98.50
N ALA A 253 48.40 -65.30 98.16
CA ALA A 253 47.46 -66.24 98.78
C ALA A 253 47.86 -67.72 98.54
N ALA A 254 48.37 -68.04 97.34
CA ALA A 254 48.89 -69.37 97.04
C ALA A 254 50.18 -69.69 97.81
N GLN A 255 51.08 -68.72 97.97
CA GLN A 255 52.27 -68.85 98.80
C GLN A 255 51.91 -69.05 100.28
N GLU A 256 50.92 -68.32 100.80
CA GLU A 256 50.39 -68.52 102.15
C GLU A 256 49.73 -69.90 102.30
N ALA A 257 48.99 -70.38 101.30
CA ALA A 257 48.39 -71.70 101.31
C ALA A 257 49.44 -72.83 101.28
N ILE A 258 50.51 -72.67 100.51
CA ILE A 258 51.66 -73.59 100.49
C ILE A 258 52.34 -73.58 101.87
N ALA A 259 52.60 -72.41 102.46
CA ALA A 259 53.19 -72.32 103.80
C ALA A 259 52.30 -72.96 104.88
N ILE A 260 50.97 -72.87 104.77
CA ILE A 260 50.02 -73.56 105.67
C ILE A 260 50.03 -75.08 105.42
N ALA A 261 50.18 -75.53 104.18
CA ALA A 261 50.27 -76.96 103.84
C ALA A 261 51.60 -77.58 104.30
N GLU A 262 52.72 -76.88 104.17
CA GLU A 262 54.02 -77.28 104.70
C GLU A 262 53.98 -77.39 106.23
N LYS A 263 53.31 -76.44 106.91
CA LYS A 263 53.11 -76.50 108.36
C LYS A 263 52.23 -77.68 108.82
N LYS A 264 51.28 -78.13 107.99
CA LYS A 264 50.47 -79.33 108.23
C LYS A 264 51.20 -80.64 107.91
N LEU A 265 52.26 -80.61 107.10
CA LEU A 265 53.11 -81.77 106.84
C LEU A 265 54.09 -82.03 107.99
N ASP A 266 54.56 -80.99 108.69
CA ASP A 266 55.43 -81.15 109.87
C ASP A 266 54.67 -81.60 111.14
N GLU A 267 53.34 -81.44 111.20
CA GLU A 267 52.53 -81.81 112.37
C GLU A 267 51.88 -83.20 112.29
N GLY A 268 52.22 -84.04 111.30
CA GLY A 268 51.54 -85.33 111.13
C GLY A 268 52.20 -86.35 110.21
N CYS A 269 53.37 -86.87 110.58
CA CYS A 269 53.74 -88.23 110.22
C CYS A 269 54.66 -88.89 111.27
N VAL A 270 54.02 -89.44 112.29
CA VAL A 270 54.45 -90.68 112.94
C VAL A 270 53.81 -91.81 112.12
N ILE A 271 54.61 -92.77 111.65
CA ILE A 271 54.36 -94.22 111.69
C ILE A 271 55.53 -94.94 110.98
N LEU A 272 56.25 -95.71 111.80
CA LEU A 272 57.25 -96.76 111.55
C LEU A 272 58.65 -96.38 111.06
#